data_AF-A0A950IKD4-F1
#
_entry.id   AF-A0A950IKD4-F1
#
_cell.length_a   1.000
_cell.length_b   1.000
_cell.length_c   1.000
_cell.angle_alpha   90.00
_cell.angle_beta   90.00
_cell.angle_gamma   90.00
#
_symmetry.space_group_name_H-M   'P 1'
#
loop_
_entity.id
_entity.type
_entity.pdbx_description
1 polymer ?
#
loop_
_entity_poly.entity_id
_entity_poly.type
_entity_poly.pdbx_seq_one_letter_code
_entity_poly.pdbx_strand_id
1 'polypeptide(L)' 'QQVGGKGGGRPDMAQAGGTDPSGLPKALDGVTAWVTERL' A
#
# COMPACT_ATOMS: atom_id res chain seq x y z
N GLN A 1 4.87 7.57 3.67
CA GLN A 1 4.98 6.27 4.37
C GLN A 1 3.81 6.18 5.34
N GLN A 2 2.93 5.18 5.20
CA GLN A 2 1.66 5.12 5.96
C GLN A 2 1.70 4.19 7.19
N VAL A 3 2.63 3.23 7.22
CA VAL A 3 2.79 2.20 8.27
C VAL A 3 4.24 2.08 8.79
N GLY A 4 5.01 3.16 8.64
CA GLY A 4 6.41 3.22 9.12
C GLY A 4 7.44 2.35 8.38
N GLY A 5 7.10 1.70 7.27
CA GLY A 5 8.03 0.80 6.57
C GLY A 5 8.29 1.10 5.09
N LYS A 6 9.17 0.31 4.48
CA LYS A 6 9.67 0.49 3.11
C LYS A 6 9.17 -0.64 2.22
N GLY A 7 9.06 -0.36 0.92
CA GLY A 7 8.69 -1.34 -0.09
C GLY A 7 9.54 -1.22 -1.34
N GLY A 8 9.51 -2.26 -2.15
CA GLY A 8 10.18 -2.36 -3.43
C GLY A 8 9.45 -3.36 -4.33
N GLY A 9 9.66 -3.26 -5.63
CA GLY A 9 8.94 -4.09 -6.58
C GLY A 9 9.34 -3.86 -8.02
N ARG A 10 9.01 -4.85 -8.84
CA ARG A 10 8.99 -4.75 -10.30
C ARG A 10 7.60 -4.28 -10.75
N PRO A 11 7.43 -3.86 -12.02
CA PRO A 11 6.14 -3.36 -12.52
C PRO A 11 4.98 -4.35 -12.37
N ASP A 12 5.28 -5.65 -12.38
CA ASP A 12 4.33 -6.76 -12.25
C ASP A 12 4.07 -7.16 -10.79
N MET A 13 4.99 -6.86 -9.87
CA MET A 13 4.89 -7.30 -8.48
C MET A 13 5.67 -6.36 -7.56
N ALA A 14 5.00 -5.88 -6.50
CA ALA A 14 5.64 -5.12 -5.43
C ALA A 14 5.26 -5.65 -4.05
N GLN A 15 6.20 -5.55 -3.12
CA GLN A 15 5.98 -5.91 -1.71
C GLN A 15 6.56 -4.83 -0.80
N ALA A 16 5.86 -4.55 0.30
CA ALA A 16 6.26 -3.60 1.33
C ALA A 16 5.97 -4.15 2.73
N GLY A 17 6.76 -3.71 3.71
CA GLY A 17 6.53 -3.99 5.14
C GLY A 17 6.25 -2.72 5.94
N GLY A 18 5.83 -2.86 7.20
CA GLY A 18 5.55 -1.78 8.14
C GLY A 18 5.72 -2.21 9.60
N THR A 19 6.14 -1.29 10.47
CA THR A 19 6.28 -1.53 11.93
C THR A 19 5.13 -0.93 12.73
N ASP A 20 4.32 -0.09 12.12
CA ASP A 20 3.14 0.52 12.73
C ASP A 20 1.86 -0.03 12.10
N PRO A 21 1.25 -1.09 12.68
CA PRO A 21 0.03 -1.66 12.16
C PRO A 21 -1.19 -0.76 12.35
N SER A 22 -1.14 0.26 13.22
CA SER A 22 -2.28 1.15 13.47
C SER A 22 -2.64 2.00 12.25
N GLY A 23 -1.68 2.23 11.35
CA GLY A 23 -1.88 2.95 10.09
C GLY A 23 -2.52 2.12 8.97
N LEU A 24 -2.76 0.81 9.15
CA LEU A 24 -3.29 -0.07 8.10
C LEU A 24 -4.63 0.42 7.52
N PRO A 25 -5.64 0.79 8.32
CA PRO A 25 -6.94 1.23 7.78
C PRO A 25 -6.78 2.41 6.81
N LYS A 26 -6.06 3.45 7.24
CA LYS A 26 -5.77 4.64 6.43
C LYS A 26 -4.99 4.31 5.15
N ALA A 27 -4.09 3.33 5.21
CA ALA A 27 -3.33 2.87 4.05
C ALA A 27 -4.20 2.17 3.00
N LEU A 28 -5.31 1.56 3.42
CA LEU A 28 -6.21 0.82 2.53
C LEU A 28 -7.33 1.68 1.93
N ASP A 29 -7.69 2.81 2.54
CA ASP A 29 -8.81 3.67 2.13
C ASP A 29 -8.81 4.06 0.64
N GLY A 30 -7.63 4.26 0.04
CA GLY A 30 -7.49 4.68 -1.36
C GLY A 30 -7.36 3.54 -2.38
N VAL A 31 -7.24 2.28 -1.94
CA VAL A 31 -6.90 1.15 -2.82
C VAL A 31 -8.01 0.89 -3.84
N THR A 32 -9.27 0.90 -3.40
CA THR A 32 -10.41 0.63 -4.29
C THR A 32 -10.47 1.61 -5.45
N ALA A 33 -10.40 2.92 -5.16
CA ALA A 33 -10.44 3.96 -6.19
C ALA A 33 -9.30 3.79 -7.20
N TRP A 34 -8.07 3.57 -6.71
CA TRP A 34 -6.90 3.38 -7.56
C TRP A 34 -7.01 2.16 -8.49
N VAL A 35 -7.56 1.03 -7.99
CA VAL A 35 -7.80 -0.17 -8.81
C VAL A 35 -8.87 0.11 -9.86
N THR A 36 -9.98 0.75 -9.48
CA THR A 36 -11.08 1.05 -10.41
C THR A 36 -10.64 1.95 -11.57
N GLU A 37 -9.73 2.90 -11.34
CA GLU A 37 -9.16 3.75 -12.41
C GLU A 37 -8.27 2.98 -13.42
N ARG A 38 -7.89 1.74 -13.13
CA ARG A 38 -6.90 0.95 -13.89
C ARG A 38 -7.45 -0.39 -14.42
N LEU A 39 -8.73 -0.65 -14.19
CA LEU A 39 -9.47 -1.74 -14.84
C LEU A 39 -9.69 -1.40 -16.32
#